data_AF-A0AB34QW41-F1
#
_entry.id   AF-A0AB34QW41-F1
#
_cell.length_a   1.000
_cell.length_b   1.000
_cell.length_c   1.000
_cell.angle_alpha   90.00
_cell.angle_beta   90.00
_cell.angle_gamma   90.00
#
_symmetry.space_group_name_H-M   'P 1'
#
loop_
_entity.id
_entity.type
_entity.pdbx_description
1 polymer ?
#
loop_
_entity_poly.entity_id
_entity_poly.type
_entity_poly.pdbx_seq_one_letter_code
_entity_poly.pdbx_strand_id
1 'polypeptide(L)' 'MLWIPTQNQQTIIHVQEVSVSGKKIEGMILGSTSWAKMLGKYDSNDRAAEILQDMMKTIEEHPNATMTYRMPLQ' A
#
# COMPACT_ATOMS: atom_id res chain seq x y z
N MET A 1 -12.93 1.61 -2.40
CA MET A 1 -12.06 0.60 -3.04
C MET A 1 -10.67 1.20 -3.19
N LEU A 2 -9.61 0.49 -2.79
CA LEU A 2 -8.24 1.01 -2.79
C LEU A 2 -7.39 0.29 -3.84
N TRP A 3 -6.90 1.04 -4.82
CA TRP A 3 -6.00 0.55 -5.86
C TRP A 3 -4.60 1.10 -5.64
N ILE A 4 -3.59 0.23 -5.65
CA ILE A 4 -2.20 0.61 -5.41
C ILE A 4 -1.34 0.12 -6.58
N PRO A 5 -0.79 1.04 -7.39
CA PRO A 5 0.33 0.75 -8.26
C PRO A 5 1.56 0.42 -7.41
N THR A 6 2.23 -0.70 -7.70
CA THR A 6 3.50 -1.04 -7.06
C THR A 6 4.53 0.05 -7.35
N GLN A 7 5.50 0.22 -6.45
CA GLN A 7 6.52 1.27 -6.55
C GLN A 7 7.33 1.21 -7.86
N ASN A 8 7.52 0.01 -8.42
CA ASN A 8 8.14 -0.20 -9.73
C ASN A 8 7.19 0.02 -10.93
N GLN A 9 5.93 0.39 -10.67
CA GLN A 9 4.86 0.65 -11.63
C GLN A 9 4.53 -0.51 -12.59
N GLN A 10 4.98 -1.73 -12.29
CA GLN A 10 4.73 -2.89 -13.14
C GLN A 10 3.33 -3.48 -12.95
N THR A 11 2.71 -3.26 -11.79
CA THR A 11 1.39 -3.81 -11.47
C THR A 11 0.53 -2.82 -10.70
N ILE A 12 -0.79 -2.91 -10.85
CA ILE A 12 -1.78 -2.20 -10.04
C ILE A 12 -2.64 -3.26 -9.36
N ILE A 13 -2.83 -3.12 -8.05
CA ILE A 13 -3.46 -4.15 -7.21
C ILE A 13 -4.63 -3.53 -6.46
N HIS A 14 -5.78 -4.19 -6.50
CA HIS A 14 -6.86 -3.91 -5.56
C HIS A 14 -6.54 -4.58 -4.23
N VAL A 15 -6.27 -3.77 -3.22
CA VAL A 15 -5.86 -4.25 -1.89
C VAL A 15 -7.03 -4.24 -0.93
N GLN A 16 -7.12 -5.28 -0.11
CA GLN A 16 -8.06 -5.36 1.01
C GLN A 16 -7.39 -4.96 2.33
N GLU A 17 -6.12 -5.30 2.48
CA GLU A 17 -5.30 -4.95 3.63
C GLU A 17 -3.95 -4.42 3.15
N VAL A 18 -3.40 -3.44 3.85
CA VAL A 18 -2.05 -2.93 3.67
C VAL A 18 -1.35 -2.93 5.03
N SER A 19 -0.14 -3.49 5.09
CA SER A 19 0.65 -3.58 6.31
C SER A 19 2.13 -3.28 6.06
N VAL A 20 2.87 -3.02 7.14
CA VAL A 20 4.32 -2.79 7.13
C VAL A 20 5.03 -4.00 7.72
N SER A 21 5.98 -4.55 6.97
CA SER A 21 6.85 -5.66 7.38
C SER A 21 8.31 -5.21 7.28
N GLY A 22 8.79 -4.59 8.37
CA GLY A 22 10.10 -3.92 8.40
C GLY A 22 10.16 -2.78 7.37
N LYS A 23 11.04 -2.89 6.37
CA LYS A 23 11.20 -1.86 5.33
C LYS A 23 10.23 -1.99 4.15
N LYS A 24 9.29 -2.92 4.21
CA LYS A 24 8.40 -3.27 3.10
C LYS A 24 6.98 -2.86 3.44
N ILE A 25 6.27 -2.34 2.45
CA ILE A 25 4.82 -2.22 2.48
C ILE A 25 4.24 -3.36 1.66
N GLU A 26 3.33 -4.09 2.27
CA GLU A 26 2.75 -5.33 1.79
C GLU A 26 1.23 -5.19 1.67
N GLY A 27 0.64 -5.73 0.60
CA GLY A 27 -0.79 -5.66 0.31
C GLY A 27 -1.40 -7.05 0.16
N MET A 28 -2.54 -7.29 0.81
CA MET A 28 -3.30 -8.55 0.66
C MET A 28 -4.48 -8.36 -0.29
N ILE A 29 -4.73 -9.38 -1.11
CA ILE A 29 -5.83 -9.42 -2.09
C ILE A 29 -6.92 -10.36 -1.59
N LEU A 30 -8.17 -9.93 -1.69
CA LEU A 30 -9.36 -10.74 -1.34
C LEU A 30 -9.35 -12.07 -2.09
N GLY A 31 -9.52 -13.18 -1.36
CA GLY A 31 -9.55 -14.52 -1.94
C GLY A 31 -8.17 -15.15 -2.19
N SER A 32 -7.07 -14.48 -1.87
CA SER A 32 -5.74 -15.10 -1.85
C SER A 32 -5.49 -15.79 -0.51
N THR A 33 -5.27 -17.11 -0.52
CA THR A 33 -4.89 -17.90 0.67
C THR A 33 -3.41 -17.81 0.99
N SER A 34 -2.62 -17.21 0.11
CA SER A 34 -1.18 -17.10 0.25
C SER A 34 -0.62 -15.94 -0.56
N TRP A 35 0.32 -15.25 0.10
CA TRP A 35 1.18 -14.17 -0.36
C TRP A 35 0.59 -12.75 -0.31
N ALA A 36 1.09 -11.99 0.66
CA ALA A 36 1.09 -10.55 0.58
C ALA A 36 1.97 -10.11 -0.62
N LYS A 37 1.45 -9.23 -1.47
CA LYS A 37 2.24 -8.62 -2.55
C LYS A 37 3.06 -7.48 -1.99
N MET A 38 4.34 -7.41 -2.33
CA MET A 38 5.13 -6.22 -2.04
C MET A 38 4.63 -5.05 -2.88
N LEU A 39 4.15 -4.00 -2.20
CA LEU A 39 3.70 -2.76 -2.83
C LEU A 39 4.87 -1.79 -3.01
N GLY A 40 5.79 -1.74 -2.05
CA GLY A 40 6.99 -0.90 -2.10
C GLY A 40 7.99 -1.27 -1.01
N LYS A 41 9.21 -0.76 -1.16
CA LYS A 41 10.31 -0.97 -0.21
C LYS A 41 11.05 0.34 0.03
N TYR A 42 11.31 0.65 1.29
CA TYR A 42 11.93 1.89 1.72
C TYR A 42 13.29 1.65 2.40
N ASP A 43 13.98 2.73 2.70
CA ASP A 43 15.32 2.74 3.32
C ASP A 43 15.26 2.37 4.81
N SER A 44 14.15 2.66 5.48
CA SER A 44 13.91 2.45 6.91
C SER A 44 12.50 1.92 7.20
N ASN A 45 12.32 1.36 8.40
CA ASN A 45 10.99 0.98 8.89
C ASN A 45 10.13 2.23 9.15
N ASP A 46 10.75 3.28 9.71
CA ASP A 46 10.07 4.54 9.99
C ASP A 46 9.50 5.17 8.72
N ARG A 47 10.25 5.16 7.60
CA ARG A 47 9.74 5.64 6.31
C ARG A 47 8.58 4.81 5.78
N ALA A 48 8.63 3.48 5.94
CA ALA A 48 7.52 2.62 5.56
C ALA A 48 6.27 2.89 6.42
N ALA A 49 6.44 3.12 7.71
CA ALA A 49 5.36 3.47 8.64
C ALA A 49 4.74 4.84 8.33
N GLU A 50 5.56 5.84 8.02
CA GLU A 50 5.11 7.19 7.62
C GLU A 50 4.20 7.12 6.38
N ILE A 51 4.56 6.30 5.40
CA ILE A 51 3.78 6.15 4.17
C ILE A 51 2.47 5.40 4.42
N LEU A 52 2.45 4.44 5.33
CA LEU A 52 1.19 3.82 5.77
C LEU A 52 0.28 4.84 6.46
N GLN A 53 0.83 5.73 7.29
CA GLN A 53 0.06 6.79 7.94
C GLN A 53 -0.49 7.81 6.94
N ASP A 54 0.30 8.21 5.95
CA ASP A 54 -0.14 9.09 4.86
C ASP A 54 -1.30 8.46 4.06
N MET A 55 -1.21 7.15 3.78
CA MET A 55 -2.29 6.40 3.13
C MET A 55 -3.56 6.37 3.98
N MET A 56 -3.45 6.12 5.30
CA MET A 56 -4.58 6.16 6.22
C MET A 56 -5.26 7.53 6.21
N LYS A 57 -4.48 8.61 6.32
CA LYS A 57 -5.00 9.98 6.25
C LYS A 57 -5.72 10.25 4.94
N THR A 58 -5.15 9.85 3.81
CA THR A 58 -5.78 9.99 2.49
C THR A 58 -7.12 9.24 2.41
N ILE A 59 -7.23 8.07 3.04
CA ILE A 59 -8.48 7.28 3.11
C ILE A 59 -9.53 7.99 3.98
N GLU A 60 -9.13 8.54 5.12
CA GLU A 60 -10.01 9.28 6.03
C GLU A 60 -10.55 10.56 5.41
N GLU A 61 -9.76 11.26 4.59
CA GLU A 61 -10.18 12.46 3.84
C GLU A 61 -11.19 12.14 2.71
N HIS A 62 -11.23 10.89 2.25
CA HIS A 62 -12.08 10.44 1.13
C HIS A 62 -12.91 9.19 1.47
N PRO A 63 -13.81 9.27 2.48
CA PRO A 63 -14.59 8.12 2.90
C PRO A 63 -15.51 7.64 1.76
N ASN A 64 -15.57 6.33 1.56
CA ASN A 64 -16.37 5.66 0.53
C ASN A 64 -15.94 5.90 -0.94
N ALA A 65 -14.82 6.59 -1.17
CA ALA A 65 -14.30 6.77 -2.53
C ALA A 65 -13.67 5.48 -3.10
N THR A 66 -13.67 5.39 -4.42
CA THR A 66 -12.68 4.54 -5.13
C THR A 66 -11.45 5.40 -5.34
N MET A 67 -10.33 5.04 -4.71
CA MET A 67 -9.08 5.78 -4.84
C MET A 67 -7.98 4.94 -5.47
N THR A 68 -7.04 5.64 -6.09
CA THR A 68 -5.74 5.09 -6.45
C THR A 68 -4.66 5.79 -5.63
N TYR A 69 -3.94 5.05 -4.79
CA TYR A 69 -2.81 5.59 -4.03
C TYR A 69 -1.51 5.17 -4.70
N ARG A 70 -0.68 6.15 -5.10
CA ARG A 70 0.62 5.87 -5.72
C ARG A 70 1.71 5.82 -4.65
N MET A 71 2.45 4.72 -4.63
CA MET A 71 3.58 4.56 -3.74
C MET A 71 4.64 5.65 -4.00
N PRO A 72 5.07 6.39 -2.96
CA PRO A 72 6.15 7.36 -3.11
C PRO A 72 7.44 6.74 -3.66
N LEU A 73 8.18 7.53 -4.45
CA LEU A 73 9.53 7.17 -4.86
C LEU A 73 10.45 7.14 -3.62
N GLN A 74 11.52 6.33 -3.70
CA GLN A 74 12.54 6.23 -2.66
C GLN A 74 13.24 7.56 -2.44
#